data_AF-A0A7C2I6J0-F1
#
_entry.id   AF-A0A7C2I6J0-F1
#
_cell.length_a   1.000
_cell.length_b   1.000
_cell.length_c   1.000
_cell.angle_alpha   90.00
_cell.angle_beta   90.00
_cell.angle_gamma   90.00
#
_symmetry.space_group_name_H-M   'P 1'
#
loop_
_entity.id
_entity.type
_entity.pdbx_description
1 polymer ?
#
loop_
_entity_poly.entity_id
_entity_poly.type
_entity_poly.pdbx_seq_one_letter_code
_entity_poly.pdbx_strand_id
1 'polypeptide(L)'
;MIVEAGALLCRRELELAPFSVLQAAGGRFLILAPATPELEERLEALRGPIDSWMMDRFLGEVTLNIGLTEPIAGAALTLEGFREVQAALRHAAAAAKLRPARLAYRAVHRQEFPLGEACSACGVRPAESANGALYCRPCEEERRLGGDLPHTHVFRFSEAPAGGIAFFGGLYLEWGRFREADMKLWRSAFRLWQDAPERPAGPVLPLRFLANYVPVWDGKLTEAYRVLLSPETLEEAEAHSPKLFEMIAADAVEVLQPLEGETELAGEAMLAVLKGDVDRLGELFGRGLGTPSLARFATLSRMLDFFFSAQLMKR
;
A
#
# COMPACT_ATOMS: atom_id res chain seq x y z
N MET A 1 -2.24 -1.20 -2.47
CA MET A 1 -2.95 -1.17 -3.77
C MET A 1 -2.79 -2.45 -4.57
N ILE A 2 -1.63 -3.13 -4.55
CA ILE A 2 -1.43 -4.43 -5.24
C ILE A 2 -2.43 -5.50 -4.76
N VAL A 3 -2.61 -5.64 -3.45
CA VAL A 3 -3.56 -6.59 -2.84
C VAL A 3 -4.99 -6.30 -3.26
N GLU A 4 -5.37 -5.02 -3.32
CA GLU A 4 -6.70 -4.57 -3.73
C GLU A 4 -6.95 -4.85 -5.20
N ALA A 5 -5.98 -4.57 -6.06
CA ALA A 5 -6.04 -4.90 -7.49
C ALA A 5 -6.16 -6.42 -7.70
N GLY A 6 -5.38 -7.20 -6.95
CA GLY A 6 -5.42 -8.67 -6.98
C GLY A 6 -6.78 -9.22 -6.56
N ALA A 7 -7.32 -8.75 -5.43
CA ALA A 7 -8.64 -9.13 -4.95
C ALA A 7 -9.75 -8.71 -5.93
N LEU A 8 -9.67 -7.50 -6.50
CA LEU A 8 -10.61 -7.00 -7.50
C LEU A 8 -10.58 -7.87 -8.77
N LEU A 9 -9.39 -8.19 -9.26
CA LEU A 9 -9.22 -9.01 -10.46
C LEU A 9 -9.74 -10.43 -10.23
N CYS A 10 -9.38 -11.09 -9.12
CA CYS A 10 -9.90 -12.42 -8.77
C CYS A 10 -11.43 -12.40 -8.65
N ARG A 11 -12.00 -11.37 -8.00
CA ARG A 11 -13.45 -11.25 -7.85
C ARG A 11 -14.15 -11.10 -9.19
N ARG A 12 -13.60 -10.30 -10.11
CA ARG A 12 -14.17 -10.08 -11.44
C ARG A 12 -14.09 -11.35 -12.28
N GLU A 13 -12.90 -11.94 -12.32
CA GLU A 13 -12.66 -13.18 -13.06
C GLU A 13 -13.52 -14.31 -12.53
N LEU A 14 -13.77 -14.42 -11.24
CA LEU A 14 -14.61 -15.49 -10.67
C LEU A 14 -16.08 -15.11 -10.55
N GLU A 15 -16.48 -13.94 -11.06
CA GLU A 15 -17.86 -13.42 -11.00
C GLU A 15 -18.44 -13.34 -9.58
N LEU A 16 -17.57 -13.04 -8.61
CA LEU A 16 -17.92 -13.01 -7.20
C LEU A 16 -18.46 -11.64 -6.78
N ALA A 17 -19.34 -11.66 -5.79
CA ALA A 17 -19.81 -10.44 -5.16
C ALA A 17 -18.74 -9.85 -4.22
N PRO A 18 -18.80 -8.54 -3.91
CA PRO A 18 -17.81 -7.90 -3.02
C PRO A 18 -17.71 -8.55 -1.63
N PHE A 19 -18.81 -9.12 -1.11
CA PHE A 19 -18.86 -9.80 0.18
C PHE A 19 -18.13 -11.15 0.22
N SER A 20 -17.70 -11.68 -0.93
CA SER A 20 -16.82 -12.86 -0.98
C SER A 20 -15.40 -12.56 -0.51
N VAL A 21 -14.98 -11.29 -0.47
CA VAL A 21 -13.69 -10.87 0.10
C VAL A 21 -13.82 -10.83 1.62
N LEU A 22 -13.38 -11.88 2.29
CA LEU A 22 -13.44 -12.03 3.74
C LEU A 22 -12.38 -11.19 4.45
N GLN A 23 -11.28 -10.91 3.76
CA GLN A 23 -10.19 -10.08 4.27
C GLN A 23 -9.42 -9.43 3.12
N ALA A 24 -8.99 -8.18 3.30
CA ALA A 24 -7.98 -7.51 2.49
C ALA A 24 -7.19 -6.53 3.38
N ALA A 25 -6.13 -7.01 4.03
CA ALA A 25 -5.34 -6.22 4.99
C ALA A 25 -3.93 -6.79 5.13
N GLY A 26 -2.95 -5.95 5.48
CA GLY A 26 -1.58 -6.38 5.81
C GLY A 26 -0.89 -7.20 4.70
N GLY A 27 -1.01 -6.79 3.44
CA GLY A 27 -0.34 -7.48 2.33
C GLY A 27 -1.01 -8.79 1.88
N ARG A 28 -2.19 -9.14 2.41
CA ARG A 28 -2.93 -10.36 2.04
C ARG A 28 -4.40 -10.10 1.79
N PHE A 29 -5.00 -10.91 0.94
CA PHE A 29 -6.45 -11.01 0.81
C PHE A 29 -6.92 -12.46 0.94
N LEU A 30 -8.18 -12.65 1.34
CA LEU A 30 -8.84 -13.94 1.44
C LEU A 30 -10.20 -13.84 0.75
N ILE A 31 -10.46 -14.73 -0.19
CA ILE A 31 -11.72 -14.83 -0.92
C ILE A 31 -12.34 -16.19 -0.68
N LEU A 32 -13.64 -16.22 -0.40
CA LEU A 32 -14.44 -17.44 -0.43
C LEU A 32 -15.10 -17.57 -1.80
N ALA A 33 -14.78 -18.66 -2.50
CA ALA A 33 -15.27 -18.95 -3.84
C ALA A 33 -15.96 -20.33 -3.88
N PRO A 34 -16.93 -20.55 -4.78
CA PRO A 34 -17.52 -21.86 -5.00
C PRO A 34 -16.50 -22.80 -5.66
N ALA A 35 -16.46 -24.06 -5.23
CA ALA A 35 -15.59 -25.09 -5.82
C ALA A 35 -16.21 -25.59 -7.13
N THR A 36 -15.96 -24.89 -8.24
CA THR A 36 -16.35 -25.32 -9.58
C THR A 36 -15.19 -26.04 -10.28
N PRO A 37 -15.47 -26.91 -11.28
CA PRO A 37 -14.41 -27.60 -12.03
C PRO A 37 -13.44 -26.65 -12.73
N GLU A 38 -13.90 -25.45 -13.12
CA GLU A 38 -13.12 -24.46 -13.88
C GLU A 38 -12.35 -23.48 -12.97
N LEU A 39 -12.51 -23.56 -11.64
CA LEU A 39 -11.96 -22.58 -10.70
C LEU A 39 -10.43 -22.47 -10.81
N GLU A 40 -9.74 -23.61 -10.86
CA GLU A 40 -8.28 -23.64 -10.93
C GLU A 40 -7.78 -23.09 -12.26
N GLU A 41 -8.44 -23.44 -13.37
CA GLU A 41 -8.12 -22.92 -14.71
C GLU A 41 -8.26 -21.39 -14.77
N ARG A 42 -9.39 -20.85 -14.28
CA ARG A 42 -9.62 -19.40 -14.22
C ARG A 42 -8.59 -18.68 -13.36
N LEU A 43 -8.21 -19.26 -12.22
CA LEU A 43 -7.16 -18.69 -11.38
C LEU A 43 -5.78 -18.74 -12.04
N GLU A 44 -5.47 -19.81 -12.77
CA GLU A 44 -4.20 -19.93 -13.50
C GLU A 44 -4.10 -18.88 -14.62
N ALA A 45 -5.21 -18.59 -15.30
CA ALA A 45 -5.29 -17.52 -16.31
C ALA A 45 -4.95 -16.13 -15.74
N LEU A 46 -5.23 -15.88 -14.45
CA LEU A 46 -4.89 -14.62 -13.78
C LEU A 46 -3.42 -14.53 -13.36
N ARG A 47 -2.78 -15.66 -13.04
CA ARG A 47 -1.41 -15.67 -12.53
C ARG A 47 -0.42 -15.13 -13.53
N GLY A 48 -0.53 -15.49 -14.81
CA GLY A 48 0.42 -15.09 -15.84
C GLY A 48 0.57 -13.56 -15.96
N PRO A 49 -0.53 -12.82 -16.17
CA PRO A 49 -0.51 -11.36 -16.21
C PRO A 49 -0.02 -10.72 -14.90
N ILE A 50 -0.38 -11.28 -13.74
CA ILE A 50 0.10 -10.79 -12.43
C ILE A 50 1.61 -10.99 -12.33
N ASP A 51 2.10 -12.21 -12.53
CA ASP A 51 3.51 -12.58 -12.42
C ASP A 51 4.37 -11.73 -13.38
N SER A 52 3.94 -11.56 -14.63
CA SER A 52 4.64 -10.73 -15.61
C SER A 52 4.74 -9.29 -15.13
N TRP A 53 3.62 -8.69 -14.71
CA TRP A 53 3.62 -7.31 -14.25
C TRP A 53 4.49 -7.10 -13.02
N MET A 54 4.44 -8.01 -12.03
CA MET A 54 5.27 -7.95 -10.84
C MET A 54 6.76 -8.09 -11.20
N MET A 55 7.11 -8.99 -12.12
CA MET A 55 8.48 -9.21 -12.58
C MET A 55 9.02 -8.07 -13.44
N ASP A 56 8.19 -7.43 -14.26
CA ASP A 56 8.58 -6.29 -15.09
C ASP A 56 8.74 -5.03 -14.24
N ARG A 57 7.81 -4.79 -13.30
CA ARG A 57 7.82 -3.60 -12.46
C ARG A 57 8.86 -3.65 -11.35
N PHE A 58 8.98 -4.78 -10.66
CA PHE A 58 9.77 -4.91 -9.42
C PHE A 58 10.93 -5.90 -9.52
N LEU A 59 11.18 -6.48 -10.70
CA LEU A 59 12.27 -7.46 -10.90
C LEU A 59 12.22 -8.64 -9.90
N GLY A 60 11.03 -8.98 -9.40
CA GLY A 60 10.83 -10.06 -8.44
C GLY A 60 11.07 -9.70 -6.96
N GLU A 61 11.46 -8.46 -6.64
CA GLU A 61 11.57 -7.98 -5.23
C GLU A 61 10.23 -8.02 -4.50
N VAL A 62 9.14 -7.79 -5.25
CA VAL A 62 7.76 -7.88 -4.76
C VAL A 62 7.02 -8.89 -5.64
N THR A 63 6.26 -9.79 -5.02
CA THR A 63 5.42 -10.78 -5.73
C THR A 63 4.04 -10.87 -5.09
N LEU A 64 3.04 -11.21 -5.89
CA LEU A 64 1.68 -11.48 -5.42
C LEU A 64 1.34 -12.94 -5.70
N ASN A 65 1.34 -13.76 -4.65
CA ASN A 65 1.14 -15.19 -4.78
C ASN A 65 -0.29 -15.57 -4.41
N ILE A 66 -1.04 -16.11 -5.37
CA ILE A 66 -2.39 -16.62 -5.13
C ILE A 66 -2.27 -18.09 -4.69
N GLY A 67 -2.88 -18.44 -3.56
CA GLY A 67 -3.00 -19.82 -3.09
C GLY A 67 -4.45 -20.28 -3.19
N LEU A 68 -4.65 -21.55 -3.56
CA LEU A 68 -5.96 -22.20 -3.59
C LEU A 68 -5.91 -23.37 -2.60
N THR A 69 -6.94 -23.50 -1.76
CA THR A 69 -7.09 -24.68 -0.90
C THR A 69 -7.82 -25.78 -1.67
N GLU A 70 -7.67 -27.02 -1.20
CA GLU A 70 -8.64 -28.07 -1.53
C GLU A 70 -10.08 -27.62 -1.20
N PRO A 71 -11.10 -28.17 -1.89
CA PRO A 71 -12.50 -27.86 -1.60
C PRO A 71 -12.85 -28.11 -0.13
N ILE A 72 -13.46 -27.11 0.49
CA ILE A 72 -13.86 -27.15 1.90
C ILE A 72 -15.38 -27.36 1.97
N ALA A 73 -15.81 -28.43 2.63
CA ALA A 73 -17.23 -28.67 2.89
C ALA A 73 -17.79 -27.58 3.82
N GLY A 74 -19.05 -27.16 3.59
CA GLY A 74 -19.68 -26.13 4.43
C GLY A 74 -19.72 -26.48 5.93
N ALA A 75 -19.78 -27.77 6.27
CA ALA A 75 -19.69 -28.24 7.66
C ALA A 75 -18.36 -27.89 8.34
N ALA A 76 -17.26 -27.73 7.60
CA ALA A 76 -15.97 -27.32 8.16
C ALA A 76 -15.92 -25.81 8.47
N LEU A 77 -16.89 -25.02 8.02
CA LEU A 77 -17.02 -23.60 8.37
C LEU A 77 -17.71 -23.38 9.72
N THR A 78 -18.16 -24.46 10.40
CA THR A 78 -18.69 -24.39 11.76
C THR A 78 -17.58 -24.13 12.79
N LEU A 79 -17.97 -23.89 14.04
CA LEU A 79 -17.02 -23.64 15.13
C LEU A 79 -16.06 -24.80 15.37
N GLU A 80 -16.52 -26.03 15.18
CA GLU A 80 -15.76 -27.24 15.45
C GLU A 80 -14.71 -27.53 14.37
N GLY A 81 -15.03 -27.27 13.10
CA GLY A 81 -14.16 -27.61 11.95
C GLY A 81 -13.30 -26.46 11.40
N PHE A 82 -13.41 -25.26 11.97
CA PHE A 82 -12.71 -24.10 11.41
C PHE A 82 -11.19 -24.14 11.61
N ARG A 83 -10.69 -24.94 12.57
CA ARG A 83 -9.24 -25.11 12.80
C ARG A 83 -8.57 -25.76 11.59
N GLU A 84 -9.22 -26.74 11.00
CA GLU A 84 -8.79 -27.44 9.79
C GLU A 84 -8.77 -26.49 8.60
N VAL A 85 -9.80 -25.64 8.47
CA VAL A 85 -9.86 -24.58 7.45
C VAL A 85 -8.69 -23.61 7.59
N GLN A 86 -8.40 -23.13 8.80
CA GLN A 86 -7.25 -22.26 9.04
C GLN A 86 -5.91 -22.94 8.69
N ALA A 87 -5.77 -24.24 8.99
CA ALA A 87 -4.58 -25.01 8.63
C ALA A 87 -4.43 -25.13 7.11
N ALA A 88 -5.51 -25.44 6.39
CA ALA A 88 -5.54 -25.50 4.93
C ALA A 88 -5.16 -24.14 4.30
N LEU A 89 -5.72 -23.04 4.80
CA LEU A 89 -5.39 -21.68 4.33
C LEU A 89 -3.91 -21.34 4.53
N ARG A 90 -3.35 -21.65 5.70
CA ARG A 90 -1.91 -21.43 5.97
C ARG A 90 -1.04 -22.28 5.05
N HIS A 91 -1.42 -23.53 4.84
CA HIS A 91 -0.69 -24.44 3.96
C HIS A 91 -0.70 -23.94 2.51
N ALA A 92 -1.87 -23.60 1.96
CA ALA A 92 -2.01 -23.07 0.61
C ALA A 92 -1.21 -21.78 0.41
N ALA A 93 -1.27 -20.86 1.37
CA ALA A 93 -0.48 -19.62 1.33
C ALA A 93 1.03 -19.88 1.40
N ALA A 94 1.48 -20.83 2.23
CA ALA A 94 2.90 -21.20 2.33
C ALA A 94 3.38 -21.87 1.04
N ALA A 95 2.61 -22.81 0.49
CA ALA A 95 2.94 -23.48 -0.76
C ALA A 95 3.05 -22.49 -1.94
N ALA A 96 2.12 -21.53 -2.02
CA ALA A 96 2.16 -20.49 -3.05
C ALA A 96 3.42 -19.60 -2.94
N LYS A 97 3.88 -19.30 -1.72
CA LYS A 97 5.11 -18.51 -1.49
C LYS A 97 6.39 -19.23 -1.89
N LEU A 98 6.39 -20.55 -2.00
CA LEU A 98 7.55 -21.33 -2.44
C LEU A 98 7.76 -21.30 -3.97
N ARG A 99 6.78 -20.77 -4.71
CA ARG A 99 6.82 -20.69 -6.18
C ARG A 99 6.49 -19.26 -6.64
N PRO A 100 7.27 -18.25 -6.20
CA PRO A 100 7.00 -16.87 -6.55
C PRO A 100 7.16 -16.64 -8.05
N ALA A 101 6.24 -15.85 -8.63
CA ALA A 101 6.25 -15.50 -10.04
C ALA A 101 6.41 -16.69 -11.01
N ARG A 102 5.88 -17.87 -10.66
CA ARG A 102 6.13 -19.15 -11.35
C ARG A 102 5.97 -19.07 -12.87
N LEU A 103 5.03 -18.26 -13.36
CA LEU A 103 4.73 -18.19 -14.79
C LEU A 103 5.54 -17.14 -15.56
N ALA A 104 6.24 -16.24 -14.87
CA ALA A 104 7.03 -15.17 -15.49
C ALA A 104 8.44 -15.03 -14.90
N TYR A 105 8.88 -16.01 -14.11
CA TYR A 105 10.18 -15.95 -13.46
C TYR A 105 11.31 -15.88 -14.49
N ARG A 106 12.23 -14.95 -14.26
CA ARG A 106 13.43 -14.73 -15.08
C ARG A 106 14.63 -14.66 -14.12
N ALA A 107 15.59 -15.56 -14.29
CA ALA A 107 16.81 -15.55 -13.48
C ALA A 107 17.75 -14.38 -13.85
N VAL A 108 17.68 -13.92 -15.11
CA VAL A 108 18.48 -12.80 -15.62
C VAL A 108 17.54 -11.79 -16.26
N HIS A 109 17.61 -10.55 -15.78
CA HIS A 109 16.84 -9.43 -16.32
C HIS A 109 17.76 -8.61 -17.21
N ARG A 110 17.61 -8.76 -18.53
CA ARG A 110 18.28 -7.87 -19.48
C ARG A 110 17.56 -6.53 -19.46
N GLN A 111 18.31 -5.46 -19.23
CA GLN A 111 17.80 -4.09 -19.14
C GLN A 111 18.60 -3.20 -20.08
N GLU A 112 17.90 -2.30 -20.75
CA GLU A 112 18.50 -1.20 -21.48
C GLU A 112 18.53 0.03 -20.56
N PHE A 113 19.63 0.77 -20.57
CA PHE A 113 19.81 1.97 -19.77
C PHE A 113 19.74 3.18 -20.71
N PRO A 114 18.54 3.69 -21.02
CA PRO A 114 18.36 4.72 -22.05
C PRO A 114 19.03 6.04 -21.69
N LEU A 115 19.19 6.33 -20.39
CA LEU A 115 19.92 7.49 -19.88
C LEU A 115 21.34 7.13 -19.39
N GLY A 116 21.81 5.91 -19.65
CA GLY A 116 23.16 5.45 -19.27
C GLY A 116 23.36 5.12 -17.79
N GLU A 117 22.42 5.47 -16.92
CA GLU A 117 22.53 5.32 -15.46
C GLU A 117 21.31 4.62 -14.83
N ALA A 118 21.53 4.03 -13.66
CA ALA A 118 20.46 3.48 -12.84
C ALA A 118 19.67 4.60 -12.14
N CYS A 119 18.44 4.28 -11.75
CA CYS A 119 17.58 5.17 -10.98
C CYS A 119 18.22 5.57 -9.65
N SER A 120 18.26 6.87 -9.35
CA SER A 120 18.81 7.44 -8.12
C SER A 120 18.06 6.98 -6.86
N ALA A 121 16.77 6.64 -6.96
CA ALA A 121 15.96 6.22 -5.81
C ALA A 121 16.16 4.74 -5.43
N CYS A 122 16.08 3.82 -6.41
CA CYS A 122 16.19 2.39 -6.12
C CYS A 122 17.59 1.82 -6.34
N GLY A 123 18.44 2.50 -7.12
CA GLY A 123 19.79 2.04 -7.46
C GLY A 123 19.87 0.83 -8.38
N VAL A 124 18.73 0.26 -8.80
CA VAL A 124 18.68 -1.04 -9.50
C VAL A 124 18.13 -0.92 -10.93
N ARG A 125 16.98 -0.26 -11.11
CA ARG A 125 16.28 -0.18 -12.40
C ARG A 125 16.86 0.92 -13.29
N PRO A 126 16.83 0.76 -14.63
CA PRO A 126 17.32 1.78 -15.54
C PRO A 126 16.53 3.08 -15.39
N ALA A 127 17.22 4.22 -15.41
CA ALA A 127 16.56 5.52 -15.41
C ALA A 127 15.90 5.78 -16.77
N GLU A 128 14.65 6.25 -16.75
CA GLU A 128 13.81 6.55 -17.92
C GLU A 128 13.43 8.04 -17.98
N SER A 129 13.48 8.76 -16.86
CA SER A 129 13.17 10.19 -16.77
C SER A 129 14.20 10.95 -15.93
N ALA A 130 14.30 12.26 -16.17
CA ALA A 130 15.14 13.20 -15.43
C ALA A 130 14.28 14.35 -14.90
N ASN A 131 13.90 14.28 -13.62
CA ASN A 131 13.05 15.27 -12.94
C ASN A 131 13.72 15.67 -11.62
N GLY A 132 14.73 16.55 -11.69
CA GLY A 132 15.62 16.86 -10.55
C GLY A 132 16.67 15.77 -10.30
N ALA A 133 16.26 14.50 -10.34
CA ALA A 133 17.14 13.34 -10.35
C ALA A 133 16.72 12.31 -11.42
N LEU A 134 17.51 11.24 -11.57
CA LEU A 134 17.25 10.17 -12.54
C LEU A 134 16.33 9.12 -11.94
N TYR A 135 15.17 8.89 -12.56
CA TYR A 135 14.18 7.94 -12.06
C TYR A 135 13.84 6.86 -13.07
N CYS A 136 13.70 5.63 -12.58
CA CYS A 136 12.98 4.58 -13.31
C CYS A 136 11.48 4.85 -13.20
N ARG A 137 10.70 4.33 -14.15
CA ARG A 137 9.25 4.57 -14.17
C ARG A 137 8.53 4.25 -12.85
N PRO A 138 8.75 3.09 -12.18
CA PRO A 138 8.07 2.79 -10.92
C PRO A 138 8.35 3.80 -9.81
N CYS A 139 9.61 4.24 -9.66
CA CYS A 139 10.00 5.20 -8.63
C CYS A 139 9.43 6.59 -8.91
N GLU A 140 9.39 7.02 -10.18
CA GLU A 140 8.78 8.31 -10.53
C GLU A 140 7.27 8.32 -10.28
N GLU A 141 6.58 7.23 -10.64
CA GLU A 141 5.15 7.06 -10.37
C GLU A 141 4.85 7.06 -8.85
N GLU A 142 5.69 6.40 -8.04
CA GLU A 142 5.56 6.36 -6.58
C GLU A 142 5.91 7.70 -5.92
N ARG A 143 6.90 8.43 -6.45
CA ARG A 143 7.25 9.80 -6.03
C ARG A 143 6.05 10.74 -6.21
N ARG A 144 5.42 10.70 -7.39
CA ARG A 144 4.20 11.48 -7.68
C ARG A 144 3.06 11.11 -6.74
N LEU A 145 2.80 9.81 -6.56
CA LEU A 145 1.78 9.34 -5.62
C LEU A 145 2.05 9.84 -4.19
N GLY A 146 3.30 9.79 -3.73
CA GLY A 146 3.70 10.26 -2.41
C GLY A 146 3.47 11.76 -2.21
N GLY A 147 3.81 12.58 -3.21
CA GLY A 147 3.57 14.03 -3.18
C GLY A 147 2.09 14.39 -3.16
N ASP A 148 1.25 13.64 -3.89
CA ASP A 148 -0.19 13.87 -3.96
C ASP A 148 -0.96 13.31 -2.75
N LEU A 149 -0.35 12.40 -1.98
CA LEU A 149 -1.03 11.66 -0.91
C LEU A 149 -1.66 12.56 0.18
N PRO A 150 -1.01 13.64 0.67
CA PRO A 150 -1.62 14.57 1.63
C PRO A 150 -2.88 15.26 1.10
N HIS A 151 -2.99 15.40 -0.23
CA HIS A 151 -4.07 16.10 -0.91
C HIS A 151 -5.14 15.16 -1.49
N THR A 152 -4.93 13.84 -1.34
CA THR A 152 -5.76 12.78 -1.91
C THR A 152 -6.94 12.42 -0.99
N HIS A 153 -8.13 12.33 -1.58
CA HIS A 153 -9.36 11.97 -0.87
C HIS A 153 -9.89 10.62 -1.30
N VAL A 154 -9.69 10.26 -2.56
CA VAL A 154 -10.28 9.07 -3.18
C VAL A 154 -9.21 8.34 -3.96
N PHE A 155 -9.26 7.01 -3.86
CA PHE A 155 -8.58 6.11 -4.78
C PHE A 155 -9.60 5.34 -5.60
N ARG A 156 -9.28 5.10 -6.88
CA ARG A 156 -10.12 4.32 -7.78
C ARG A 156 -9.31 3.41 -8.68
N PHE A 157 -9.94 2.32 -9.10
CA PHE A 157 -9.50 1.46 -10.18
C PHE A 157 -10.41 1.63 -11.39
N SER A 158 -9.84 1.85 -12.57
CA SER A 158 -10.51 1.94 -13.87
C SER A 158 -9.86 0.98 -14.88
N GLU A 159 -10.47 0.78 -16.06
CA GLU A 159 -9.93 -0.06 -17.15
C GLU A 159 -9.43 0.75 -18.35
N ALA A 160 -9.50 2.08 -18.28
CA ALA A 160 -9.06 2.97 -19.35
C ALA A 160 -7.70 3.58 -18.98
N PRO A 161 -6.78 3.75 -19.96
CA PRO A 161 -5.54 4.48 -19.73
C PRO A 161 -5.87 5.88 -19.24
N ALA A 162 -5.53 6.15 -17.99
CA ALA A 162 -5.63 7.44 -17.34
C ALA A 162 -4.26 7.83 -16.79
N GLY A 163 -4.10 9.06 -16.32
CA GLY A 163 -2.84 9.58 -15.78
C GLY A 163 -2.30 8.87 -14.53
N GLY A 164 -2.89 7.75 -14.10
CA GLY A 164 -2.53 6.97 -12.92
C GLY A 164 -1.40 5.95 -13.13
N ILE A 165 -1.39 4.91 -12.29
CA ILE A 165 -0.43 3.80 -12.36
C ILE A 165 -1.12 2.59 -13.01
N ALA A 166 -0.51 2.02 -14.05
CA ALA A 166 -1.00 0.80 -14.68
C ALA A 166 -0.68 -0.43 -13.82
N PHE A 167 -1.67 -1.29 -13.61
CA PHE A 167 -1.60 -2.57 -12.91
C PHE A 167 -1.89 -3.73 -13.89
N PHE A 168 -1.67 -4.95 -13.42
CA PHE A 168 -2.07 -6.17 -14.13
C PHE A 168 -3.59 -6.22 -14.40
N GLY A 169 -4.00 -7.02 -15.40
CA GLY A 169 -5.41 -7.20 -15.76
C GLY A 169 -6.07 -5.95 -16.36
N GLY A 170 -5.27 -5.03 -16.93
CA GLY A 170 -5.76 -3.79 -17.53
C GLY A 170 -6.29 -2.77 -16.52
N LEU A 171 -6.03 -2.96 -15.23
CA LEU A 171 -6.45 -2.05 -14.18
C LEU A 171 -5.54 -0.82 -14.12
N TYR A 172 -6.11 0.36 -13.91
CA TYR A 172 -5.38 1.61 -13.66
C TYR A 172 -5.76 2.15 -12.30
N LEU A 173 -4.75 2.39 -11.46
CA LEU A 173 -4.92 3.05 -10.17
C LEU A 173 -4.85 4.56 -10.35
N GLU A 174 -5.90 5.26 -9.92
CA GLU A 174 -5.94 6.73 -9.90
C GLU A 174 -6.28 7.23 -8.50
N TRP A 175 -5.86 8.46 -8.22
CA TRP A 175 -6.05 9.11 -6.93
C TRP A 175 -6.33 10.60 -7.10
N GLY A 176 -6.94 11.20 -6.08
CA GLY A 176 -7.15 12.64 -6.01
C GLY A 176 -8.53 13.00 -5.47
N ARG A 177 -9.15 14.00 -6.08
CA ARG A 177 -10.51 14.48 -5.78
C ARG A 177 -11.38 14.29 -7.01
N PHE A 178 -12.52 13.63 -6.84
CA PHE A 178 -13.44 13.34 -7.94
C PHE A 178 -14.86 13.80 -7.61
N ARG A 179 -15.61 14.15 -8.66
CA ARG A 179 -17.03 14.46 -8.58
C ARG A 179 -17.85 13.20 -8.85
N GLU A 180 -19.11 13.21 -8.43
CA GLU A 180 -20.02 12.08 -8.64
C GLU A 180 -20.24 11.78 -10.14
N ALA A 181 -20.20 12.81 -10.98
CA ALA A 181 -20.29 12.66 -12.44
C ALA A 181 -19.15 11.81 -13.05
N ASP A 182 -18.01 11.67 -12.36
CA ASP A 182 -16.84 10.96 -12.84
C ASP A 182 -16.93 9.44 -12.67
N MET A 183 -17.97 8.93 -11.98
CA MET A 183 -18.07 7.52 -11.52
C MET A 183 -18.29 6.46 -12.60
N LYS A 184 -18.67 6.86 -13.83
CA LYS A 184 -19.17 5.92 -14.86
C LYS A 184 -18.17 4.83 -15.29
N LEU A 185 -16.87 5.06 -15.11
CA LEU A 185 -15.80 4.16 -15.55
C LEU A 185 -15.11 3.41 -14.40
N TRP A 186 -15.63 3.50 -13.18
CA TRP A 186 -14.95 2.95 -12.00
C TRP A 186 -15.30 1.49 -11.81
N ARG A 187 -14.28 0.65 -11.62
CA ARG A 187 -14.43 -0.76 -11.25
C ARG A 187 -14.41 -0.96 -9.73
N SER A 188 -13.67 -0.10 -9.03
CA SER A 188 -13.65 -0.03 -7.58
C SER A 188 -13.22 1.38 -7.18
N ALA A 189 -13.75 1.90 -6.08
CA ALA A 189 -13.29 3.14 -5.50
C ALA A 189 -13.56 3.18 -4.00
N PHE A 190 -12.73 3.90 -3.27
CA PHE A 190 -12.91 4.15 -1.85
C PHE A 190 -12.40 5.54 -1.49
N ARG A 191 -12.99 6.12 -0.46
CA ARG A 191 -12.56 7.39 0.11
C ARG A 191 -11.68 7.13 1.32
N LEU A 192 -10.59 7.86 1.45
CA LEU A 192 -9.77 7.84 2.66
C LEU A 192 -10.53 8.53 3.80
N TRP A 193 -10.42 7.97 5.00
CA TRP A 193 -10.83 8.68 6.19
C TRP A 193 -9.90 9.87 6.44
N GLN A 194 -10.50 10.98 6.85
CA GLN A 194 -9.81 12.20 7.24
C GLN A 194 -10.52 12.74 8.47
N ASP A 195 -9.75 13.30 9.39
CA ASP A 195 -10.27 13.98 10.56
C ASP A 195 -10.70 15.40 10.18
N ALA A 196 -11.83 15.48 9.47
CA ALA A 196 -12.42 16.73 9.02
C ALA A 196 -13.80 16.94 9.68
N PRO A 197 -14.10 18.16 10.16
CA PRO A 197 -15.38 18.46 10.81
C PRO A 197 -16.57 18.29 9.86
N GLU A 198 -16.34 18.43 8.55
CA GLU A 198 -17.36 18.24 7.52
C GLU A 198 -16.96 17.14 6.55
N ARG A 199 -17.96 16.40 6.07
CA ARG A 199 -17.77 15.42 5.01
C ARG A 199 -17.41 16.17 3.71
N PRO A 200 -16.28 15.87 3.06
CA PRO A 200 -15.93 16.49 1.79
C PRO A 200 -17.04 16.29 0.76
N ALA A 201 -17.36 17.33 0.00
CA ALA A 201 -18.26 17.23 -1.14
C ALA A 201 -17.71 16.19 -2.14
N GLY A 202 -18.58 15.28 -2.62
CA GLY A 202 -18.16 14.21 -3.51
C GLY A 202 -19.03 12.95 -3.41
N PRO A 203 -18.66 11.87 -4.13
CA PRO A 203 -19.45 10.66 -4.21
C PRO A 203 -19.57 9.91 -2.88
N VAL A 204 -20.66 9.17 -2.72
CA VAL A 204 -20.85 8.24 -1.59
C VAL A 204 -20.06 6.96 -1.85
N LEU A 205 -18.84 6.91 -1.31
CA LEU A 205 -17.93 5.78 -1.46
C LEU A 205 -17.70 5.06 -0.13
N PRO A 206 -17.35 3.76 -0.18
CA PRO A 206 -16.83 3.04 0.98
C PRO A 206 -15.67 3.81 1.62
N LEU A 207 -15.68 3.88 2.94
CA LEU A 207 -14.63 4.53 3.71
C LEU A 207 -13.49 3.55 3.96
N ARG A 208 -12.26 4.02 3.77
CA ARG A 208 -11.05 3.28 4.10
C ARG A 208 -10.19 4.07 5.07
N PHE A 209 -9.77 3.41 6.14
CA PHE A 209 -8.77 3.95 7.04
C PHE A 209 -7.38 3.58 6.53
N LEU A 210 -6.46 4.54 6.56
CA LEU A 210 -5.07 4.38 6.17
C LEU A 210 -4.24 5.24 7.11
N ALA A 211 -3.15 4.71 7.64
CA ALA A 211 -2.18 5.48 8.40
C ALA A 211 -1.36 6.35 7.42
N ASN A 212 -1.89 7.53 7.08
CA ASN A 212 -1.38 8.40 6.03
C ASN A 212 -1.01 9.81 6.52
N TYR A 213 -0.82 10.02 7.83
CA TYR A 213 -0.28 11.28 8.32
C TYR A 213 1.18 11.41 7.87
N VAL A 214 1.45 12.48 7.15
CA VAL A 214 2.80 12.89 6.75
C VAL A 214 2.94 14.35 7.18
N PRO A 215 4.02 14.76 7.87
CA PRO A 215 4.23 16.16 8.21
C PRO A 215 4.36 16.98 6.93
N VAL A 216 3.59 18.06 6.84
CA VAL A 216 3.58 18.98 5.70
C VAL A 216 4.24 20.29 6.12
N TRP A 217 5.07 20.87 5.26
CA TRP A 217 5.66 22.18 5.53
C TRP A 217 4.66 23.31 5.24
N ASP A 218 4.59 24.29 6.13
CA ASP A 218 3.70 25.45 5.98
C ASP A 218 4.33 26.60 5.18
N GLY A 219 5.55 26.40 4.66
CA GLY A 219 6.30 27.40 3.90
C GLY A 219 7.03 28.43 4.76
N LYS A 220 6.96 28.34 6.10
CA LYS A 220 7.66 29.28 6.98
C LYS A 220 9.08 28.79 7.25
N LEU A 221 10.05 29.66 6.99
CA LEU A 221 11.45 29.41 7.28
C LEU A 221 11.77 29.88 8.71
N THR A 222 11.86 28.92 9.63
CA THR A 222 12.25 29.14 11.03
C THR A 222 13.75 29.44 11.14
N GLU A 223 14.19 29.96 12.28
CA GLU A 223 15.62 30.19 12.51
C GLU A 223 16.42 28.89 12.49
N ALA A 224 15.90 27.83 13.12
CA ALA A 224 16.49 26.49 13.04
C ALA A 224 16.68 26.04 11.59
N TYR A 225 15.71 26.30 10.71
CA TYR A 225 15.84 25.93 9.31
C TYR A 225 16.91 26.74 8.56
N ARG A 226 17.07 28.02 8.88
CA ARG A 226 18.11 28.87 8.27
C ARG A 226 19.52 28.41 8.63
N VAL A 227 19.70 27.90 9.85
CA VAL A 227 21.00 27.47 10.36
C VAL A 227 21.32 26.04 9.94
N LEU A 228 20.33 25.15 9.93
CA LEU A 228 20.55 23.70 9.85
C LEU A 228 20.27 23.08 8.47
N LEU A 229 19.45 23.69 7.62
CA LEU A 229 19.13 23.09 6.33
C LEU A 229 20.22 23.35 5.29
N SER A 230 20.56 22.31 4.52
CA SER A 230 21.42 22.43 3.36
C SER A 230 20.78 23.29 2.25
N PRO A 231 21.59 23.95 1.40
CA PRO A 231 21.09 24.67 0.23
C PRO A 231 20.23 23.79 -0.68
N GLU A 232 20.61 22.52 -0.87
CA GLU A 232 19.89 21.56 -1.70
C GLU A 232 18.48 21.29 -1.17
N THR A 233 18.32 21.09 0.15
CA THR A 233 17.00 20.94 0.79
C THR A 233 16.15 22.19 0.62
N LEU A 234 16.74 23.38 0.73
CA LEU A 234 16.00 24.63 0.55
C LEU A 234 15.51 24.84 -0.89
N GLU A 235 16.27 24.37 -1.88
CA GLU A 235 15.88 24.39 -3.29
C GLU A 235 14.79 23.36 -3.62
N GLU A 236 14.84 22.16 -3.00
CA GLU A 236 13.87 21.09 -3.22
C GLU A 236 12.56 21.27 -2.43
N ALA A 237 12.62 21.90 -1.25
CA ALA A 237 11.46 22.02 -0.38
C ALA A 237 10.36 22.90 -0.98
N GLU A 238 9.15 22.36 -1.04
CA GLU A 238 7.96 23.08 -1.51
C GLU A 238 6.96 23.31 -0.37
N ALA A 239 6.42 24.52 -0.29
CA ALA A 239 5.34 24.81 0.65
C ALA A 239 4.11 23.95 0.35
N HIS A 240 3.45 23.44 1.40
CA HIS A 240 2.31 22.53 1.33
C HIS A 240 2.61 21.13 0.76
N SER A 241 3.89 20.78 0.63
CA SER A 241 4.37 19.43 0.32
C SER A 241 4.89 18.73 1.59
N PRO A 242 5.05 17.38 1.57
CA PRO A 242 5.70 16.65 2.65
C PRO A 242 7.05 17.24 3.05
N LYS A 243 7.32 17.33 4.36
CA LYS A 243 8.65 17.75 4.85
C LYS A 243 9.72 16.76 4.40
N LEU A 244 10.85 17.30 3.95
CA LEU A 244 12.06 16.53 3.70
C LEU A 244 12.68 16.06 5.03
N PHE A 245 13.51 15.02 4.98
CA PHE A 245 14.09 14.43 6.19
C PHE A 245 14.94 15.42 6.99
N GLU A 246 15.73 16.27 6.34
CA GLU A 246 16.54 17.30 7.03
C GLU A 246 15.64 18.30 7.78
N MET A 247 14.46 18.62 7.24
CA MET A 247 13.47 19.48 7.90
C MET A 247 12.84 18.80 9.12
N ILE A 248 12.54 17.50 9.03
CA ILE A 248 12.02 16.73 10.17
C ILE A 248 13.09 16.62 11.26
N ALA A 249 14.36 16.45 10.89
CA ALA A 249 15.48 16.45 11.82
C ALA A 249 15.63 17.82 12.50
N ALA A 250 15.53 18.91 11.74
CA ALA A 250 15.61 20.27 12.26
C ALA A 250 14.44 20.62 13.21
N ASP A 251 13.26 20.02 13.04
CA ASP A 251 12.13 20.17 13.98
C ASP A 251 12.44 19.63 15.39
N ALA A 252 13.46 18.78 15.55
CA ALA A 252 13.88 18.26 16.85
C ALA A 252 14.73 19.25 17.66
N VAL A 253 15.12 20.38 17.06
CA VAL A 253 15.99 21.39 17.67
C VAL A 253 15.17 22.58 18.17
N GLU A 254 15.38 22.96 19.43
CA GLU A 254 14.78 24.15 20.04
C GLU A 254 15.71 25.35 19.86
N VAL A 255 15.15 26.49 19.45
CA VAL A 255 15.88 27.75 19.35
C VAL A 255 15.77 28.47 20.70
N LEU A 256 16.89 28.56 21.42
CA LEU A 256 16.98 29.32 22.66
C LEU A 256 17.15 30.82 22.36
N GLN A 257 16.64 31.66 23.26
CA GLN A 257 16.79 33.11 23.08
C GLN A 257 18.28 33.49 23.08
N PRO A 258 18.70 34.43 22.22
CA PRO A 258 20.10 34.78 22.11
C PRO A 258 20.60 35.42 23.41
N LEU A 259 21.55 34.74 24.08
CA LEU A 259 22.51 35.41 24.93
C LEU A 259 23.59 35.97 24.00
N GLU A 260 23.77 37.30 24.02
CA GLU A 260 24.86 38.01 23.30
C GLU A 260 24.75 38.08 21.77
N GLY A 261 23.59 37.78 21.17
CA GLY A 261 23.32 38.02 19.75
C GLY A 261 23.64 36.84 18.82
N GLU A 262 24.10 35.71 19.39
CA GLU A 262 24.20 34.43 18.68
C GLU A 262 22.99 33.56 19.00
N THR A 263 22.40 32.96 17.97
CA THR A 263 21.30 31.99 18.14
C THR A 263 21.85 30.73 18.79
N GLU A 264 21.43 30.45 20.02
CA GLU A 264 21.76 29.19 20.69
C GLU A 264 20.71 28.13 20.32
N LEU A 265 21.19 26.95 19.93
CA LEU A 265 20.35 25.81 19.58
C LEU A 265 20.47 24.75 20.66
N ALA A 266 19.33 24.20 21.09
CA ALA A 266 19.26 23.10 22.05
C ALA A 266 18.70 21.83 21.39
N GLY A 267 19.39 20.71 21.61
CA GLY A 267 19.08 19.44 20.96
C GLY A 267 19.96 19.17 19.74
N GLU A 268 19.67 18.06 19.04
CA GLU A 268 20.44 17.60 17.89
C GLU A 268 19.51 17.34 16.72
N ALA A 269 19.91 17.78 15.52
CA ALA A 269 19.14 17.62 14.30
C ALA A 269 19.24 16.17 13.80
N MET A 270 18.47 15.28 14.42
CA MET A 270 18.52 13.83 14.17
C MET A 270 17.15 13.25 13.88
N LEU A 271 17.11 12.25 13.00
CA LEU A 271 15.90 11.47 12.73
C LEU A 271 15.79 10.31 13.72
N ALA A 272 14.63 10.19 14.35
CA ALA A 272 14.25 8.99 15.08
C ALA A 272 13.39 8.09 14.19
N VAL A 273 13.76 6.81 14.10
CA VAL A 273 12.99 5.79 13.38
C VAL A 273 12.48 4.76 14.35
N LEU A 274 11.15 4.59 14.42
CA LEU A 274 10.49 3.56 15.21
C LEU A 274 9.86 2.51 14.30
N LYS A 275 10.22 1.25 14.53
CA LYS A 275 9.57 0.10 13.89
C LYS A 275 9.01 -0.83 14.96
N GLY A 276 7.69 -0.96 15.01
CA GLY A 276 6.99 -1.88 15.90
C GLY A 276 6.34 -3.02 15.12
N ASP A 277 6.15 -4.17 15.78
CA ASP A 277 5.38 -5.29 15.29
C ASP A 277 4.51 -5.87 16.42
N VAL A 278 3.45 -6.58 16.07
CA VAL A 278 2.61 -7.27 17.06
C VAL A 278 3.23 -8.61 17.40
N ASP A 279 3.62 -8.77 18.66
CA ASP A 279 4.19 -10.03 19.15
C ASP A 279 3.23 -11.20 18.96
N ARG A 280 3.76 -12.29 18.40
CA ARG A 280 3.07 -13.58 18.27
C ARG A 280 1.71 -13.50 17.57
N LEU A 281 1.56 -12.60 16.60
CA LEU A 281 0.31 -12.39 15.86
C LEU A 281 -0.27 -13.71 15.31
N GLY A 282 0.57 -14.60 14.78
CA GLY A 282 0.15 -15.91 14.28
C GLY A 282 -0.44 -16.83 15.37
N GLU A 283 0.11 -16.78 16.59
CA GLU A 283 -0.40 -17.55 17.73
C GLU A 283 -1.74 -16.98 18.21
N LEU A 284 -1.90 -15.65 18.21
CA LEU A 284 -3.16 -14.98 18.53
C LEU A 284 -4.28 -15.46 17.58
N PHE A 285 -4.04 -15.47 16.26
CA PHE A 285 -5.03 -15.93 15.28
C PHE A 285 -5.29 -17.43 15.32
N GLY A 286 -4.29 -18.24 15.70
CA GLY A 286 -4.40 -19.70 15.71
C GLY A 286 -4.96 -20.30 17.00
N ARG A 287 -4.64 -19.71 18.16
CA ARG A 287 -4.97 -20.24 19.50
C ARG A 287 -5.69 -19.22 20.39
N GLY A 288 -5.47 -17.92 20.18
CA GLY A 288 -5.99 -16.87 21.06
C GLY A 288 -7.50 -16.64 21.04
N LEU A 289 -8.21 -17.15 20.02
CA LEU A 289 -9.67 -16.99 19.88
C LEU A 289 -10.51 -18.01 20.69
N GLY A 290 -9.86 -18.95 21.41
CA GLY A 290 -10.53 -20.04 22.10
C GLY A 290 -11.19 -21.02 21.12
N THR A 291 -12.46 -20.77 20.81
CA THR A 291 -13.20 -21.44 19.72
C THR A 291 -13.10 -20.59 18.45
N PRO A 292 -12.23 -20.93 17.49
CA PRO A 292 -12.06 -20.12 16.30
C PRO A 292 -13.27 -20.32 15.37
N SER A 293 -13.68 -19.25 14.69
CA SER A 293 -14.65 -19.29 13.60
C SER A 293 -14.28 -18.26 12.55
N LEU A 294 -14.85 -18.38 11.36
CA LEU A 294 -14.62 -17.41 10.31
C LEU A 294 -15.00 -15.98 10.75
N ALA A 295 -16.14 -15.83 11.41
CA ALA A 295 -16.59 -14.54 11.92
C ALA A 295 -15.65 -13.95 12.97
N ARG A 296 -15.17 -14.76 13.93
CA ARG A 296 -14.22 -14.30 14.97
C ARG A 296 -12.87 -13.94 14.37
N PHE A 297 -12.38 -14.74 13.43
CA PHE A 297 -11.14 -14.46 12.70
C PHE A 297 -11.21 -13.16 11.90
N ALA A 298 -12.26 -12.98 11.09
CA ALA A 298 -12.46 -11.77 10.30
C ALA A 298 -12.62 -10.54 11.20
N THR A 299 -13.37 -10.66 12.30
CA THR A 299 -13.57 -9.58 13.28
C THR A 299 -12.25 -9.16 13.92
N LEU A 300 -11.45 -10.10 14.44
CA LEU A 300 -10.14 -9.81 15.01
C LEU A 300 -9.22 -9.15 13.99
N SER A 301 -9.18 -9.68 12.76
CA SER A 301 -8.35 -9.10 11.70
C SER A 301 -8.75 -7.66 11.38
N ARG A 302 -10.07 -7.37 11.34
CA ARG A 302 -10.57 -6.02 11.07
C ARG A 302 -10.29 -5.07 12.24
N MET A 303 -10.40 -5.53 13.49
CA MET A 303 -10.11 -4.72 14.67
C MET A 303 -8.63 -4.35 14.76
N LEU A 304 -7.73 -5.31 14.48
CA LEU A 304 -6.30 -5.05 14.46
C LEU A 304 -5.91 -4.08 13.33
N ASP A 305 -6.41 -4.32 12.11
CA ASP A 305 -6.20 -3.40 10.98
C ASP A 305 -6.69 -1.99 11.34
N PHE A 306 -7.90 -1.87 11.89
CA PHE A 306 -8.47 -0.59 12.32
C PHE A 306 -7.66 0.10 13.43
N PHE A 307 -7.08 -0.64 14.36
CA PHE A 307 -6.21 -0.06 15.39
C PHE A 307 -5.01 0.66 14.76
N PHE A 308 -4.28 -0.02 13.87
CA PHE A 308 -3.09 0.56 13.23
C PHE A 308 -3.41 1.58 12.15
N SER A 309 -4.52 1.41 11.42
CA SER A 309 -4.88 2.30 10.32
C SER A 309 -5.66 3.53 10.76
N ALA A 310 -6.28 3.52 11.94
CA ALA A 310 -7.18 4.57 12.42
C ALA A 310 -6.86 5.04 13.83
N GLN A 311 -6.89 4.14 14.82
CA GLN A 311 -6.78 4.56 16.24
C GLN A 311 -5.42 5.16 16.57
N LEU A 312 -4.34 4.57 16.06
CA LEU A 312 -2.99 5.10 16.24
C LEU A 312 -2.81 6.52 15.67
N MET A 313 -3.64 6.87 14.69
CA MET A 313 -3.58 8.15 13.98
C MET A 313 -4.44 9.24 14.61
N LYS A 314 -5.34 8.89 15.53
CA LYS A 314 -6.17 9.86 16.24
C LYS A 314 -5.30 10.67 17.19
N ARG A 315 -5.24 11.98 16.96
CA ARG A 315 -4.63 12.96 17.86
C ARG A 315 -5.64 13.48 18.85
#